data_AF-A0A4S0MNN3-F1
#
_entry.id   AF-A0A4S0MNN3-F1
#
_cell.length_a   1.000
_cell.length_b   1.000
_cell.length_c   1.000
_cell.angle_alpha   90.00
_cell.angle_beta   90.00
_cell.angle_gamma   90.00
#
_symmetry.space_group_name_H-M   'P 1'
#
loop_
_entity.id
_entity.type
_entity.pdbx_description
1 polymer ?
#
loop_
_entity_poly.entity_id
_entity_poly.type
_entity_poly.pdbx_seq_one_letter_code
_entity_poly.pdbx_strand_id
1 'polypeptide(L)'
;AEETERGWTGRLSTSNDGSGGYVFERTVRGVKDAVQLDAGLINSADARQLDRYAPRLAEVYGEQPTLRRKETSELLSGPLALLNAVFAAGRKGLTMQR
;
A
#
# COMPACT_ATOMS: atom_id res chain seq x y z
N ALA A 1 -6.15 11.59 3.28
CA ALA A 1 -5.31 10.71 4.13
C ALA A 1 -4.52 11.63 5.03
N GLU A 2 -5.05 11.99 6.21
CA GLU A 2 -4.66 13.26 6.85
C GLU A 2 -3.96 13.14 8.21
N GLU A 3 -3.91 11.97 8.85
CA GLU A 3 -3.21 11.84 10.14
C GLU A 3 -2.86 10.39 10.49
N THR A 4 -3.66 9.44 9.99
CA THR A 4 -3.56 8.03 10.34
C THR A 4 -2.33 7.31 9.78
N GLU A 5 -1.65 7.84 8.77
CA GLU A 5 -0.56 7.11 8.08
C GLU A 5 0.85 7.50 8.55
N ARG A 6 0.98 8.48 9.46
CA ARG A 6 2.28 9.00 9.93
C ARG A 6 2.60 8.53 11.35
N GLY A 7 3.88 8.55 11.70
CA GLY A 7 4.36 8.25 13.06
C GLY A 7 4.51 6.77 13.41
N TRP A 8 4.49 5.89 12.42
CA TRP A 8 4.86 4.49 12.61
C TRP A 8 6.35 4.36 12.92
N THR A 9 6.66 3.57 13.93
CA THR A 9 8.01 3.10 14.24
C THR A 9 8.01 1.58 14.20
N GLY A 10 9.12 0.98 13.74
CA GLY A 10 9.26 -0.46 13.63
C GLY A 10 10.43 -0.95 14.47
N ARG A 11 10.26 -2.09 15.12
CA ARG A 11 11.33 -2.81 15.83
C ARG A 11 11.24 -4.30 15.56
N LEU A 12 12.35 -5.01 15.74
CA LEU A 12 12.34 -6.47 15.74
C LEU A 12 11.57 -6.96 16.97
N SER A 13 10.79 -8.03 16.80
CA SER A 13 10.20 -8.74 17.93
C SER A 13 11.32 -9.43 18.70
N THR A 14 11.49 -9.06 19.97
CA THR A 14 12.49 -9.64 20.89
C THR A 14 11.89 -10.77 21.72
N SER A 15 10.77 -11.37 21.31
CA SER A 15 10.23 -12.55 21.97
C SER A 15 11.25 -13.69 21.89
N ASN A 16 11.49 -14.35 23.02
CA ASN A 16 12.53 -15.38 23.20
C ASN A 16 12.18 -16.73 22.52
N ASP A 17 11.25 -16.73 21.57
CA ASP A 17 10.71 -17.91 20.89
C ASP A 17 11.41 -18.21 19.54
N GLY A 18 12.48 -17.48 19.22
CA GLY A 18 13.43 -17.80 18.15
C GLY A 18 12.91 -17.61 16.72
N SER A 19 11.61 -17.40 16.54
CA SER A 19 11.00 -17.24 15.22
C SER A 19 11.26 -15.86 14.62
N GLY A 20 11.44 -14.82 15.44
CA GLY A 20 11.64 -13.44 14.99
C GLY A 20 10.36 -12.78 14.46
N GLY A 21 10.48 -11.57 13.93
CA GLY A 21 9.33 -10.82 13.38
C GLY A 21 9.49 -9.31 13.57
N TYR A 22 8.46 -8.56 13.19
CA TYR A 22 8.42 -7.10 13.31
C TYR A 22 7.25 -6.66 14.16
N VAL A 23 7.48 -5.64 14.99
CA VAL A 23 6.42 -4.93 15.70
C VAL A 23 6.43 -3.49 15.19
N PHE A 24 5.29 -3.07 14.65
CA PHE A 24 5.05 -1.70 14.22
C PHE A 24 4.14 -1.03 15.23
N GLU A 25 4.51 0.15 15.69
CA GLU A 25 3.75 0.90 16.68
C GLU A 25 3.62 2.36 16.25
N ARG A 26 2.45 2.95 16.45
CA ARG A 26 2.20 4.39 16.33
C ARG A 26 1.34 4.87 17.48
N THR A 27 1.34 6.17 17.75
CA THR A 27 0.39 6.80 18.67
C THR A 27 -0.38 7.90 17.94
N VAL A 28 -1.70 7.79 17.90
CA VAL A 28 -2.59 8.77 17.28
C VAL A 28 -3.51 9.34 18.35
N ARG A 29 -3.46 10.65 18.59
CA ARG A 29 -4.26 11.34 19.63
C ARG A 29 -4.17 10.68 21.02
N GLY A 30 -2.97 10.25 21.39
CA GLY A 30 -2.69 9.59 22.68
C GLY A 30 -3.04 8.10 22.74
N VAL A 31 -3.61 7.53 21.67
CA VAL A 31 -3.93 6.09 21.59
C VAL A 31 -2.82 5.35 20.86
N LYS A 32 -2.26 4.32 21.49
CA LYS A 32 -1.23 3.46 20.90
C LYS A 32 -1.86 2.36 20.05
N ASP A 33 -1.50 2.33 18.77
CA ASP A 33 -1.76 1.21 17.87
C ASP A 33 -0.49 0.38 17.72
N ALA A 34 -0.60 -0.94 17.81
CA ALA A 34 0.49 -1.87 17.58
C ALA A 34 0.07 -3.00 16.64
N VAL A 35 0.94 -3.36 15.71
CA VAL A 35 0.76 -4.47 14.77
C VAL A 35 2.00 -5.37 14.86
N GLN A 36 1.79 -6.66 15.10
CA GLN A 36 2.86 -7.65 15.10
C GLN A 36 2.78 -8.49 13.83
N LEU A 37 3.88 -8.54 13.09
CA LEU A 37 4.09 -9.46 11.98
C LEU A 37 5.07 -10.53 12.45
N ASP A 38 4.54 -11.68 12.87
CA ASP A 38 5.37 -12.81 13.23
C ASP A 38 5.97 -13.52 12.01
N ALA A 39 6.98 -14.35 12.24
CA ALA A 39 7.64 -15.07 11.16
C ALA A 39 6.74 -16.09 10.45
N GLY A 40 5.71 -16.62 11.12
CA GLY A 40 4.75 -17.53 10.49
C GLY A 40 3.91 -16.81 9.43
N LEU A 41 3.41 -15.62 9.76
CA LEU A 41 2.67 -14.75 8.84
C LEU A 41 3.54 -14.33 7.66
N ILE A 42 4.77 -13.89 7.92
CA ILE A 42 5.72 -13.47 6.86
C ILE A 42 6.03 -14.63 5.91
N ASN A 43 6.14 -15.86 6.44
CA ASN A 43 6.42 -17.06 5.65
C ASN A 43 5.17 -17.75 5.09
N SER A 44 3.98 -17.21 5.33
CA SER A 44 2.73 -17.81 4.90
C SER A 44 2.61 -17.90 3.37
N ALA A 45 1.75 -18.82 2.91
CA ALA A 45 1.47 -18.97 1.48
C ALA A 45 0.90 -17.69 0.86
N ASP A 46 0.02 -17.00 1.59
CA ASP A 46 -0.61 -15.75 1.15
C ASP A 46 0.42 -14.62 1.04
N ALA A 47 1.30 -14.46 2.04
CA ALA A 47 2.37 -13.47 1.97
C ALA A 47 3.29 -13.71 0.76
N ARG A 48 3.66 -14.97 0.51
CA ARG A 48 4.44 -15.34 -0.69
C ARG A 48 3.67 -15.12 -1.99
N GLN A 49 2.35 -15.31 -1.99
CA GLN A 49 1.50 -15.06 -3.15
C GLN A 49 1.40 -13.56 -3.46
N LEU A 50 1.38 -12.71 -2.43
CA LEU A 50 1.43 -11.26 -2.57
C LEU A 50 2.81 -10.80 -3.08
N ASP A 51 3.89 -11.33 -2.52
CA ASP A 51 5.27 -10.99 -2.90
C ASP A 51 5.58 -11.29 -4.38
N ARG A 52 4.96 -12.34 -4.95
CA ARG A 52 5.09 -12.66 -6.38
C ARG A 52 4.68 -11.52 -7.33
N TYR A 53 3.83 -10.59 -6.89
CA TYR A 53 3.47 -9.43 -7.70
C TYR A 53 4.53 -8.32 -7.68
N ALA A 54 5.40 -8.30 -6.67
CA ALA A 54 6.33 -7.20 -6.44
C ALA A 54 7.29 -6.93 -7.63
N PRO A 55 7.93 -7.93 -8.27
CA PRO A 55 8.83 -7.66 -9.39
C PRO A 55 8.12 -6.98 -10.56
N ARG A 56 6.95 -7.52 -10.96
CA ARG A 56 6.16 -6.98 -12.07
C ARG A 56 5.61 -5.58 -11.77
N LEU A 57 5.23 -5.32 -10.51
CA LEU A 57 4.80 -3.99 -10.12
C LEU A 57 5.98 -3.01 -10.11
N ALA A 58 7.17 -3.43 -9.68
CA ALA A 58 8.36 -2.59 -9.66
C ALA A 58 8.82 -2.17 -11.06
N GLU A 59 8.61 -3.00 -12.09
CA GLU A 59 8.91 -2.64 -13.50
C GLU A 59 8.20 -1.35 -13.95
N VAL A 60 7.01 -1.07 -13.42
CA VAL A 60 6.18 0.08 -13.82
C VAL A 60 6.09 1.16 -12.74
N TYR A 61 6.08 0.76 -11.48
CA TYR A 61 5.82 1.61 -10.32
C TYR A 61 7.02 1.72 -9.37
N GLY A 62 8.19 1.18 -9.73
CA GLY A 62 9.42 1.38 -8.98
C GLY A 62 9.86 2.85 -8.95
N GLU A 63 9.58 3.57 -10.04
CA GLU A 63 9.57 5.03 -10.09
C GLU A 63 8.13 5.51 -10.35
N GLN A 64 7.83 6.77 -10.06
CA GLN A 64 6.48 7.31 -10.17
C GLN A 64 6.09 7.50 -11.65
N PRO A 65 5.22 6.67 -12.26
CA PRO A 65 4.90 6.81 -13.66
C PRO A 65 3.90 7.95 -13.88
N THR A 66 3.88 8.49 -15.11
CA THR A 66 2.91 9.52 -15.52
C THR A 66 1.84 8.91 -16.42
N LEU A 67 0.57 9.02 -16.06
CA LEU A 67 -0.56 8.70 -16.94
C LEU A 67 -0.86 9.89 -17.83
N ARG A 68 -0.84 9.69 -19.15
CA ARG A 68 -1.22 10.70 -20.14
C ARG A 68 -2.49 10.27 -20.86
N ARG A 69 -3.50 11.16 -20.88
CA ARG A 69 -4.77 10.95 -21.57
C ARG A 69 -5.24 12.25 -22.20
N LYS A 70 -5.28 12.31 -23.54
CA LYS A 70 -5.59 13.54 -24.30
C LYS A 70 -4.72 14.71 -23.78
N GLU A 71 -5.34 15.76 -23.27
CA GLU A 71 -4.67 16.95 -22.73
C GLU A 71 -4.39 16.85 -21.22
N THR A 72 -4.80 15.77 -20.57
CA THR A 72 -4.56 15.55 -19.14
C THR A 72 -3.34 14.68 -18.89
N SER A 73 -2.54 15.05 -17.89
CA SER A 73 -1.36 14.31 -17.42
C SER A 73 -1.37 14.29 -15.90
N GLU A 74 -1.16 13.12 -15.30
CA GLU A 74 -1.10 12.98 -13.84
C GLU A 74 0.00 12.00 -13.41
N LEU A 75 0.68 12.30 -12.32
CA LEU A 75 1.64 11.39 -11.68
C LEU A 75 0.89 10.36 -10.85
N LEU A 76 1.28 9.11 -10.96
CA LEU A 76 0.65 7.99 -10.26
C LEU A 76 1.50 7.55 -9.10
N SER A 77 0.98 7.59 -7.88
CA SER A 77 1.68 7.07 -6.70
C SER A 77 1.79 5.54 -6.63
N GLY A 78 1.17 4.82 -7.57
CA GLY A 78 1.19 3.36 -7.64
C GLY A 78 0.03 2.75 -8.45
N PRO A 79 -0.09 1.42 -8.47
CA PRO A 79 -1.09 0.70 -9.28
C PRO A 79 -2.54 1.05 -8.93
N LEU A 80 -2.85 1.27 -7.65
CA LEU A 80 -4.19 1.67 -7.22
C LEU A 80 -4.54 3.09 -7.69
N ALA A 81 -3.57 4.00 -7.76
CA ALA A 81 -3.79 5.34 -8.29
C ALA A 81 -4.20 5.27 -9.77
N LEU A 82 -3.55 4.40 -10.57
CA LEU A 82 -3.95 4.15 -11.96
C LEU A 82 -5.39 3.64 -12.05
N LEU A 83 -5.75 2.64 -11.26
CA LEU A 83 -7.11 2.08 -11.29
C LEU A 83 -8.15 3.16 -10.94
N ASN A 84 -7.89 3.95 -9.92
CA ASN A 84 -8.76 5.05 -9.50
C ASN A 84 -8.89 6.13 -10.58
N ALA A 85 -7.79 6.50 -11.23
CA ALA A 85 -7.77 7.43 -12.36
C ALA A 85 -8.61 6.94 -13.54
N VAL A 86 -8.47 5.67 -13.91
CA VAL A 86 -9.27 5.02 -14.96
C VAL A 86 -10.76 5.04 -14.61
N PHE A 87 -11.12 4.66 -13.39
CA PHE A 87 -12.51 4.70 -12.94
C PHE A 87 -13.09 6.11 -12.90
N ALA A 88 -12.32 7.09 -12.43
CA ALA A 88 -12.74 8.49 -12.42
C ALA A 88 -12.98 9.02 -13.86
N ALA A 89 -12.11 8.67 -14.79
CA ALA A 89 -12.27 9.03 -16.20
C ALA A 89 -13.51 8.37 -16.83
N GLY A 90 -13.78 7.09 -16.52
CA GLY A 90 -14.96 6.37 -16.99
C GLY A 90 -16.28 6.97 -16.48
N ARG A 91 -16.35 7.30 -15.18
CA ARG A 91 -17.55 7.93 -14.58
C ARG A 91 -17.91 9.28 -15.22
N LYS A 92 -16.92 10.08 -15.61
CA LYS A 92 -17.17 11.37 -16.30
C LYS A 92 -17.84 11.21 -17.67
N GLY A 93 -17.63 10.07 -18.36
CA GLY A 93 -18.28 9.76 -19.64
C GLY A 93 -19.70 9.19 -19.49
N LEU A 94 -20.08 8.81 -18.27
CA LEU A 94 -21.39 8.26 -17.93
C LEU A 94 -22.25 9.31 -17.22
N THR A 95 -22.32 10.53 -17.78
CA THR A 95 -23.47 11.41 -17.48
C THR A 95 -24.73 10.74 -18.03
N MET A 96 -25.24 9.76 -17.30
CA MET A 96 -26.54 9.16 -17.54
C MET A 96 -27.57 10.27 -17.49
N GLN A 97 -28.18 10.58 -18.63
CA GLN A 97 -29.46 11.27 -18.65
C GLN A 97 -30.47 10.31 -18.01
N ARG A 98 -30.98 10.72 -16.86
CA ARG A 98 -32.17 10.16 -16.22
C ARG A 98 -33.38 10.99 -16.61
#